data_AF-A0A150MJV0-F1
#
_entry.id   AF-A0A150MJV0-F1
#
_cell.length_a   1.000
_cell.length_b   1.000
_cell.length_c   1.000
_cell.angle_alpha   90.00
_cell.angle_beta   90.00
_cell.angle_gamma   90.00
#
_symmetry.space_group_name_H-M   'P 1'
#
loop_
_entity.id
_entity.type
_entity.pdbx_description
1 polymer ?
#
loop_
_entity_poly.entity_id
_entity_poly.type
_entity_poly.pdbx_seq_one_letter_code
_entity_poly.pdbx_strand_id
1 'polypeptide(L)'
;MLWIVIEVIVSLILAVAGALLGDGYKDPMYTYWLCVIMLYSIIMGVLLKKVDSQENEIKILKDKLSALMITKRTNGEQTFDIAIYPKCSDSLFQTNRSIPMEIIINAPYPCNKAPDIKLVSNKQMIVKVNRNTVSFNKFADNYEYFLPSDGYSAIYRSNTFFKYELELTFNTPGEYTIKPFVGTDGLNSMVQQTFNIR
;
A
#
# COMPACT_ATOMS: atom_id res chain seq x y z
N MET A 1 -25.91 -9.33 2.98
CA MET A 1 -27.02 -9.95 2.24
C MET A 1 -28.16 -10.30 3.20
N LEU A 2 -27.88 -11.04 4.27
CA LEU A 2 -28.86 -11.42 5.30
C LEU A 2 -29.67 -10.23 5.86
N TRP A 3 -29.01 -9.11 6.16
CA TRP A 3 -29.66 -7.93 6.72
C TRP A 3 -30.73 -7.31 5.79
N ILE A 4 -30.45 -7.27 4.48
CA ILE A 4 -31.36 -6.75 3.46
C ILE A 4 -32.58 -7.68 3.32
N VAL A 5 -32.33 -9.00 3.37
CA VAL A 5 -33.42 -9.98 3.34
C VAL A 5 -34.33 -9.80 4.54
N ILE A 6 -33.76 -9.55 5.73
CA ILE A 6 -34.51 -9.27 6.95
C ILE A 6 -35.32 -7.97 6.82
N GLU A 7 -34.71 -6.87 6.37
CA GLU A 7 -35.43 -5.60 6.18
C GLU A 7 -36.56 -5.69 5.16
N VAL A 8 -36.34 -6.41 4.06
CA VAL A 8 -37.37 -6.66 3.04
C VAL A 8 -38.50 -7.52 3.62
N ILE A 9 -38.19 -8.57 4.39
CA ILE A 9 -39.19 -9.42 5.04
C ILE A 9 -39.99 -8.63 6.09
N VAL A 10 -39.33 -7.82 6.90
CA VAL A 10 -40.00 -6.99 7.92
C VAL A 10 -40.91 -5.96 7.25
N SER A 11 -40.45 -5.32 6.17
CA SER A 11 -41.26 -4.40 5.37
C SER A 11 -42.48 -5.10 4.77
N LEU A 12 -42.32 -6.34 4.31
CA LEU A 12 -43.38 -7.16 3.74
C LEU A 12 -44.43 -7.55 4.79
N ILE A 13 -44.00 -7.91 6.00
CA ILE A 13 -44.89 -8.22 7.12
C ILE A 13 -45.68 -6.98 7.55
N LEU A 14 -45.03 -5.82 7.65
CA LEU A 14 -45.67 -4.54 7.99
C LEU A 14 -46.70 -4.11 6.93
N ALA A 15 -46.38 -4.30 5.65
CA ALA A 15 -47.26 -3.96 4.54
C ALA A 15 -48.51 -4.85 4.51
N VAL A 16 -48.36 -6.16 4.76
CA VAL A 16 -49.46 -7.12 4.88
C VAL A 16 -50.31 -6.84 6.12
N ALA A 17 -49.69 -6.54 7.26
CA ALA A 17 -50.40 -6.18 8.49
C ALA A 17 -51.23 -4.90 8.31
N GLY A 18 -50.69 -3.89 7.64
CA GLY A 18 -51.42 -2.67 7.29
C GLY A 18 -52.58 -2.91 6.32
N ALA A 19 -52.41 -3.82 5.35
CA ALA A 19 -53.47 -4.21 4.42
C ALA A 19 -54.64 -4.95 5.09
N LEU A 20 -54.34 -5.81 6.07
CA LEU A 20 -55.33 -6.53 6.85
C LEU A 20 -56.10 -5.62 7.81
N LEU A 21 -55.42 -4.65 8.43
CA LEU A 21 -56.04 -3.70 9.36
C LEU A 21 -56.90 -2.63 8.66
N GLY A 22 -56.58 -2.28 7.42
CA GLY A 22 -57.28 -1.27 6.63
C GLY A 22 -58.41 -1.78 5.74
N ASP A 23 -58.72 -3.09 5.77
CA ASP A 23 -59.70 -3.75 4.88
C ASP A 23 -59.40 -3.59 3.37
N GLY A 24 -58.16 -3.18 3.04
CA GLY A 24 -57.71 -2.79 1.70
C GLY A 24 -57.54 -3.95 0.73
N TYR A 25 -57.63 -5.19 1.19
CA TYR A 25 -57.59 -6.39 0.33
C TYR A 25 -58.83 -6.53 -0.56
N LYS A 26 -59.89 -5.76 -0.30
CA LYS A 26 -61.12 -5.75 -1.11
C LYS A 26 -60.98 -4.93 -2.39
N ASP A 27 -60.02 -4.01 -2.46
CA ASP A 27 -59.81 -3.15 -3.62
C ASP A 27 -58.51 -3.55 -4.36
N PRO A 28 -58.59 -4.03 -5.62
CA PRO A 28 -57.41 -4.38 -6.40
C PRO A 28 -56.45 -3.19 -6.60
N MET A 29 -56.94 -1.95 -6.57
CA MET A 29 -56.12 -0.73 -6.65
C MET A 29 -55.10 -0.63 -5.50
N TYR A 30 -55.50 -1.05 -4.30
CA TYR A 30 -54.65 -1.02 -3.11
C TYR A 30 -53.51 -2.05 -3.20
N THR A 31 -53.78 -3.19 -3.84
CA THR A 31 -52.77 -4.25 -4.04
C THR A 31 -51.68 -3.79 -5.02
N TYR A 32 -52.06 -3.06 -6.09
CA TYR A 32 -51.09 -2.44 -6.99
C TYR A 32 -50.22 -1.40 -6.26
N TRP A 33 -50.81 -0.61 -5.36
CA TRP A 33 -50.08 0.41 -4.60
C TRP A 33 -49.02 -0.20 -3.67
N LEU A 34 -49.34 -1.33 -3.02
CA LEU A 34 -48.40 -2.11 -2.21
C LEU A 34 -47.22 -2.65 -3.02
N CYS A 35 -47.47 -3.16 -4.23
CA CYS A 35 -46.40 -3.62 -5.11
C CYS A 35 -45.45 -2.47 -5.51
N VAL A 36 -45.97 -1.28 -5.77
CA VAL A 36 -45.16 -0.09 -6.09
C VAL A 36 -44.27 0.30 -4.91
N ILE A 37 -44.80 0.30 -3.68
CA ILE A 37 -44.00 0.60 -2.48
C ILE A 37 -42.91 -0.43 -2.26
N MET A 38 -43.20 -1.73 -2.43
CA MET A 38 -42.18 -2.78 -2.30
C MET A 38 -41.03 -2.59 -3.29
N LEU A 39 -41.37 -2.32 -4.54
CA LEU A 39 -40.39 -2.12 -5.60
C LEU A 39 -39.52 -0.88 -5.32
N TYR A 40 -40.14 0.19 -4.82
CA TYR A 40 -39.44 1.39 -4.36
C TYR A 40 -38.47 1.09 -3.19
N SER A 41 -38.90 0.35 -2.18
CA SER A 41 -38.05 -0.02 -1.03
C SER A 41 -36.83 -0.86 -1.44
N ILE A 42 -37.00 -1.78 -2.40
CA ILE A 42 -35.87 -2.57 -2.93
C ILE A 42 -34.87 -1.68 -3.64
N ILE A 43 -35.34 -0.76 -4.50
CA ILE A 43 -34.48 0.18 -5.23
C ILE A 43 -33.73 1.09 -4.24
N MET A 44 -34.42 1.61 -3.23
CA MET A 44 -33.81 2.46 -2.20
C MET A 44 -32.74 1.70 -1.39
N GLY A 45 -32.99 0.44 -1.01
CA GLY A 45 -32.01 -0.39 -0.31
C GLY A 45 -30.73 -0.63 -1.14
N VAL A 46 -30.87 -0.82 -2.46
CA VAL A 46 -29.71 -0.94 -3.37
C VAL A 46 -28.94 0.38 -3.47
N LEU A 47 -29.65 1.51 -3.57
CA LEU A 47 -29.05 2.83 -3.66
C LEU A 47 -28.28 3.20 -2.38
N LEU A 48 -28.89 3.01 -1.20
CA LEU A 48 -28.25 3.29 0.09
C LEU A 48 -26.95 2.51 0.26
N LYS A 49 -26.93 1.22 -0.11
CA LYS A 49 -25.70 0.43 -0.05
C LYS A 49 -24.60 0.93 -0.99
N LYS A 50 -24.96 1.42 -2.17
CA LYS A 50 -23.98 2.03 -3.08
C LYS A 50 -23.41 3.32 -2.47
N VAL A 51 -24.26 4.14 -1.86
CA VAL A 51 -23.84 5.34 -1.14
C VAL A 51 -22.91 4.99 0.02
N ASP A 52 -23.29 4.04 0.89
CA ASP A 52 -22.45 3.59 2.01
C ASP A 52 -21.10 3.05 1.54
N SER A 53 -21.08 2.29 0.43
CA SER A 53 -19.83 1.78 -0.15
C SER A 53 -18.94 2.94 -0.63
N GLN A 54 -19.52 3.93 -1.31
CA GLN A 54 -18.81 5.11 -1.80
C GLN A 54 -18.31 6.00 -0.66
N GLU A 55 -19.10 6.19 0.40
CA GLU A 55 -18.67 6.94 1.59
C GLU A 55 -17.51 6.25 2.30
N ASN A 56 -17.54 4.92 2.39
CA ASN A 56 -16.43 4.14 2.95
C ASN A 56 -15.16 4.27 2.09
N GLU A 57 -15.28 4.23 0.76
CA GLU A 57 -14.14 4.48 -0.13
C GLU A 57 -13.59 5.90 0.07
N ILE A 58 -14.45 6.92 0.09
CA ILE A 58 -14.04 8.31 0.33
C ILE A 58 -13.34 8.46 1.68
N LYS A 59 -13.85 7.83 2.74
CA LYS A 59 -13.22 7.84 4.06
C LYS A 59 -11.82 7.24 4.01
N ILE A 60 -11.67 6.07 3.38
CA ILE A 60 -10.36 5.42 3.20
C ILE A 60 -9.41 6.33 2.42
N LEU A 61 -9.86 6.97 1.32
CA LEU A 61 -9.03 7.91 0.56
C LEU A 61 -8.63 9.14 1.39
N LYS A 62 -9.55 9.69 2.19
CA LYS A 62 -9.29 10.84 3.07
C LYS A 62 -8.28 10.50 4.16
N ASP A 63 -8.36 9.32 4.74
CA ASP A 63 -7.41 8.85 5.75
C ASP A 63 -6.02 8.66 5.13
N LYS A 64 -5.93 8.07 3.93
CA LYS A 64 -4.67 7.96 3.16
C LYS A 64 -4.06 9.34 2.85
N LEU A 65 -4.87 10.29 2.37
CA LEU A 65 -4.43 11.65 2.07
C LEU A 65 -3.93 12.36 3.34
N SER A 66 -4.62 12.17 4.46
CA SER A 66 -4.25 12.78 5.74
C SER A 66 -2.91 12.24 6.24
N ALA A 67 -2.71 10.92 6.18
CA ALA A 67 -1.43 10.29 6.53
C ALA A 67 -0.27 10.81 5.65
N LEU A 68 -0.49 10.92 4.34
CA LEU A 68 0.47 11.49 3.38
C LEU A 68 0.80 12.97 3.67
N MET A 69 -0.20 13.78 4.01
CA MET A 69 0.00 15.20 4.33
C MET A 69 0.78 15.39 5.64
N ILE A 70 0.56 14.52 6.62
CA ILE A 70 1.29 14.54 7.89
C ILE A 70 2.76 14.19 7.64
N THR A 71 3.05 13.07 6.95
CA THR A 71 4.44 12.66 6.66
C THR A 71 5.18 13.68 5.80
N LYS A 72 4.51 14.27 4.81
CA LYS A 72 5.08 15.36 3.99
C LYS A 72 5.42 16.61 4.81
N ARG A 73 4.62 16.93 5.85
CA ARG A 73 4.86 18.10 6.71
C ARG A 73 6.02 17.92 7.68
N THR A 74 6.34 16.71 8.12
CA THR A 74 7.38 16.49 9.13
C THR A 74 8.79 16.62 8.57
N ASN A 75 9.06 16.19 7.33
CA ASN A 75 10.41 16.16 6.73
C ASN A 75 10.50 16.70 5.29
N GLY A 76 9.47 17.35 4.77
CA GLY A 76 9.49 18.06 3.48
C GLY A 76 9.38 17.17 2.23
N GLU A 77 9.94 15.96 2.20
CA GLU A 77 9.98 15.11 0.99
C GLU A 77 9.87 13.59 1.23
N GLN A 78 9.69 13.12 2.47
CA GLN A 78 9.65 11.68 2.76
C GLN A 78 8.21 11.15 2.90
N THR A 79 7.71 10.46 1.88
CA THR A 79 6.38 9.82 1.88
C THR A 79 6.38 8.38 2.42
N PHE A 80 7.55 7.77 2.50
CA PHE A 80 7.84 6.44 3.06
C PHE A 80 8.93 6.53 4.13
N ASP A 81 8.81 5.73 5.19
CA ASP A 81 9.90 5.51 6.15
C ASP A 81 10.81 4.40 5.61
N ILE A 82 12.08 4.71 5.37
CA ILE A 82 13.05 3.79 4.80
C ILE A 82 14.19 3.59 5.80
N ALA A 83 14.57 2.34 6.03
CA ALA A 83 15.80 2.00 6.74
C ALA A 83 16.60 0.98 5.92
N ILE A 84 17.90 1.19 5.83
CA ILE A 84 18.86 0.19 5.36
C ILE A 84 19.81 -0.13 6.51
N TYR A 85 20.12 -1.39 6.76
CA TYR A 85 21.05 -1.77 7.83
C TYR A 85 21.70 -3.13 7.55
N PRO A 86 22.91 -3.36 8.07
CA PRO A 86 23.57 -4.66 7.96
C PRO A 86 22.92 -5.70 8.87
N LYS A 87 22.82 -6.95 8.38
CA LYS A 87 22.47 -8.11 9.21
C LYS A 87 23.63 -8.61 10.08
N CYS A 88 24.86 -8.18 9.78
CA CYS A 88 26.04 -8.59 10.53
C CYS A 88 26.20 -7.73 11.78
N SER A 89 26.52 -8.39 12.90
CA SER A 89 26.89 -7.74 14.17
C SER A 89 28.34 -7.26 14.23
N ASP A 90 29.15 -7.59 13.21
CA ASP A 90 30.55 -7.23 13.18
C ASP A 90 30.74 -5.73 12.96
N SER A 91 31.55 -5.11 13.81
CA SER A 91 31.76 -3.67 13.89
C SER A 91 32.58 -3.08 12.72
N LEU A 92 33.06 -3.91 11.80
CA LEU A 92 33.96 -3.51 10.72
C LEU A 92 33.54 -4.12 9.38
N PHE A 93 33.04 -3.27 8.49
CA PHE A 93 32.84 -3.63 7.09
C PHE A 93 34.20 -3.76 6.40
N GLN A 94 34.44 -4.92 5.80
CA GLN A 94 35.70 -5.23 5.09
C GLN A 94 35.49 -5.24 3.58
N THR A 95 36.53 -4.87 2.86
CA THR A 95 36.59 -5.03 1.40
C THR A 95 36.49 -6.50 0.96
N ASN A 96 35.94 -6.72 -0.25
CA ASN A 96 35.79 -8.03 -0.91
C ASN A 96 35.01 -9.09 -0.12
N ARG A 97 34.25 -8.69 0.91
CA ARG A 97 33.30 -9.56 1.60
C ARG A 97 31.87 -9.23 1.21
N SER A 98 31.07 -10.28 1.04
CA SER A 98 29.62 -10.15 0.86
C SER A 98 29.00 -9.82 2.21
N ILE A 99 28.36 -8.66 2.31
CA ILE A 99 27.71 -8.17 3.51
C ILE A 99 26.20 -8.21 3.28
N PRO A 100 25.45 -9.05 4.00
CA PRO A 100 24.00 -9.05 3.93
C PRO A 100 23.44 -7.76 4.54
N MET A 101 22.60 -7.08 3.77
CA MET A 101 21.90 -5.87 4.14
C MET A 101 20.40 -6.12 4.05
N GLU A 102 19.66 -5.51 4.96
CA GLU A 102 18.20 -5.45 4.90
C GLU A 102 17.76 -4.03 4.60
N ILE A 103 16.80 -3.91 3.69
CA ILE A 103 16.05 -2.69 3.45
C ILE A 103 14.64 -2.91 3.96
N ILE A 104 14.22 -2.08 4.91
CA ILE A 104 12.86 -1.99 5.41
C ILE A 104 12.22 -0.73 4.85
N ILE A 105 11.02 -0.88 4.31
CA ILE A 105 10.19 0.21 3.83
C ILE A 105 8.83 0.09 4.50
N ASN A 106 8.44 1.15 5.20
CA ASN A 106 7.11 1.29 5.76
C ASN A 106 6.37 2.40 5.00
N ALA A 107 5.23 2.04 4.44
CA ALA A 107 4.34 2.95 3.74
C ALA A 107 3.22 3.40 4.70
N PRO A 108 2.92 4.71 4.79
CA PRO A 108 1.85 5.22 5.64
C PRO A 108 0.45 4.84 5.14
N TYR A 109 0.33 4.22 3.96
CA TYR A 109 -0.91 3.74 3.35
C TYR A 109 -0.67 2.39 2.67
N PRO A 110 -1.71 1.56 2.51
CA PRO A 110 -1.59 0.29 1.81
C PRO A 110 -1.30 0.49 0.32
N CYS A 111 -0.21 -0.11 -0.17
CA CYS A 111 0.21 -0.14 -1.56
C CYS A 111 -0.19 -1.48 -2.21
N ASN A 112 -0.82 -1.41 -3.38
CA ASN A 112 -1.21 -2.60 -4.15
C ASN A 112 0.00 -3.30 -4.80
N LYS A 113 1.05 -2.53 -5.12
CA LYS A 113 2.33 -2.99 -5.66
C LYS A 113 3.44 -2.67 -4.66
N ALA A 114 4.46 -3.52 -4.59
CA ALA A 114 5.64 -3.21 -3.81
C ALA A 114 6.41 -2.07 -4.50
N PRO A 115 7.00 -1.13 -3.73
CA PRO A 115 7.64 0.03 -4.32
C PRO A 115 8.97 -0.36 -4.98
N ASP A 116 9.32 0.34 -6.07
CA ASP A 116 10.60 0.16 -6.75
C ASP A 116 11.72 0.80 -5.93
N ILE A 117 12.87 0.14 -5.85
CA ILE A 117 14.04 0.63 -5.11
C ILE A 117 15.14 1.00 -6.11
N LYS A 118 15.69 2.19 -5.99
CA LYS A 118 16.91 2.61 -6.67
C LYS A 118 17.98 2.91 -5.63
N LEU A 119 19.09 2.19 -5.67
CA LEU A 119 20.25 2.48 -4.84
C LEU A 119 21.21 3.37 -5.61
N VAL A 120 21.58 4.51 -5.04
CA VAL A 120 22.61 5.39 -5.61
C VAL A 120 23.81 5.40 -4.70
N SER A 121 24.99 5.23 -5.27
CA SER A 121 26.24 5.29 -4.51
C SER A 121 27.31 6.14 -5.17
N ASN A 122 28.15 6.76 -4.34
CA ASN A 122 29.32 7.53 -4.76
C ASN A 122 30.46 6.64 -5.32
N LYS A 123 30.46 5.34 -5.05
CA LYS A 123 31.49 4.39 -5.49
C LYS A 123 30.88 3.12 -6.04
N GLN A 124 31.61 2.48 -6.94
CA GLN A 124 31.18 1.21 -7.50
C GLN A 124 31.19 0.12 -6.42
N MET A 125 30.09 -0.61 -6.34
CA MET A 125 29.93 -1.80 -5.52
C MET A 125 29.28 -2.93 -6.35
N ILE A 126 29.33 -4.14 -5.83
CA ILE A 126 28.56 -5.26 -6.38
C ILE A 126 27.31 -5.40 -5.51
N VAL A 127 26.15 -5.25 -6.12
CA VAL A 127 24.85 -5.48 -5.47
C VAL A 127 24.32 -6.81 -5.97
N LYS A 128 24.03 -7.73 -5.05
CA LYS A 128 23.36 -9.00 -5.37
C LYS A 128 22.02 -9.08 -4.67
N VAL A 129 21.02 -9.57 -5.39
CA VAL A 129 19.68 -9.80 -4.87
C VAL A 129 19.25 -11.17 -5.34
N ASN A 130 18.83 -12.04 -4.42
CA ASN A 130 18.50 -13.44 -4.74
C ASN A 130 19.61 -14.14 -5.55
N ARG A 131 20.88 -13.90 -5.19
CA ARG A 131 22.10 -14.40 -5.87
C ARG A 131 22.37 -13.85 -7.28
N ASN A 132 21.47 -13.04 -7.84
CA ASN A 132 21.68 -12.39 -9.12
C ASN A 132 22.39 -11.05 -8.92
N THR A 133 23.38 -10.76 -9.76
CA THR A 133 24.09 -9.47 -9.72
C THR A 133 23.27 -8.41 -10.44
N VAL A 134 23.02 -7.28 -9.78
CA VAL A 134 22.29 -6.14 -10.36
C VAL A 134 23.26 -5.32 -11.21
N SER A 135 22.88 -5.03 -12.45
CA SER A 135 23.64 -4.12 -13.32
C SER A 135 23.58 -2.69 -12.79
N PHE A 136 24.66 -1.93 -12.96
CA PHE A 136 24.73 -0.52 -12.59
C PHE A 136 24.73 0.38 -13.82
N ASN A 137 24.16 1.58 -13.66
CA ASN A 137 24.29 2.69 -14.59
C ASN A 137 25.16 3.77 -13.94
N LYS A 138 26.08 4.38 -14.69
CA LYS A 138 26.87 5.52 -14.21
C LYS A 138 26.20 6.82 -14.65
N PHE A 139 25.86 7.69 -13.69
CA PHE A 139 25.24 8.98 -13.96
C PHE A 139 25.77 10.04 -12.99
N ALA A 140 26.26 11.17 -13.54
CA ALA A 140 26.79 12.32 -12.76
C ALA A 140 27.68 11.89 -11.58
N ASP A 141 28.70 11.09 -11.88
CA ASP A 141 29.69 10.52 -10.93
C ASP A 141 29.15 9.56 -9.86
N ASN A 142 27.87 9.19 -9.94
CA ASN A 142 27.27 8.18 -9.09
C ASN A 142 27.01 6.88 -9.86
N TYR A 143 26.94 5.78 -9.10
CA TYR A 143 26.56 4.46 -9.56
C TYR A 143 25.13 4.16 -9.11
N GLU A 144 24.25 3.93 -10.07
CA GLU A 144 22.82 3.70 -9.86
C GLU A 144 22.47 2.24 -10.11
N TYR A 145 21.84 1.60 -9.14
CA TYR A 145 21.38 0.22 -9.19
C TYR A 145 19.86 0.22 -9.08
N PHE A 146 19.19 -0.32 -10.10
CA PHE A 146 17.73 -0.39 -10.14
C PHE A 146 17.26 -1.77 -9.71
N LEU A 147 16.41 -1.81 -8.69
CA LEU A 147 15.79 -3.02 -8.16
C LEU A 147 14.27 -2.93 -8.41
N PRO A 148 13.80 -3.28 -9.63
CA PRO A 148 12.37 -3.34 -9.92
C PRO A 148 11.67 -4.36 -9.02
N SER A 149 10.49 -3.99 -8.54
CA SER A 149 9.66 -4.83 -7.67
C SER A 149 9.29 -6.18 -8.29
N ASP A 150 9.24 -6.23 -9.63
CA ASP A 150 8.79 -7.40 -10.40
C ASP A 150 9.92 -8.41 -10.62
N GLY A 151 11.18 -7.98 -10.53
CA GLY A 151 12.37 -8.83 -10.68
C GLY A 151 12.97 -9.29 -9.35
N TYR A 152 12.63 -8.60 -8.25
CA TYR A 152 13.21 -8.82 -6.93
C TYR A 152 12.09 -8.91 -5.89
N SER A 153 11.65 -10.14 -5.60
CA SER A 153 10.60 -10.37 -4.60
C SER A 153 11.09 -9.99 -3.21
N ALA A 154 10.40 -9.04 -2.57
CA ALA A 154 10.55 -8.77 -1.13
C ALA A 154 10.42 -10.10 -0.35
N ILE A 155 11.31 -10.34 0.61
CA ILE A 155 11.26 -11.52 1.49
C ILE A 155 9.97 -11.53 2.29
N TYR A 156 9.51 -10.34 2.68
CA TYR A 156 8.24 -10.18 3.34
C TYR A 156 7.51 -8.98 2.74
N ARG A 157 6.25 -9.21 2.40
CA ARG A 157 5.37 -8.21 1.79
C ARG A 157 4.02 -8.22 2.51
N SER A 158 3.73 -7.11 3.15
CA SER A 158 2.38 -6.69 3.54
C SER A 158 1.97 -5.50 2.66
N ASN A 159 0.72 -5.06 2.76
CA ASN A 159 0.25 -3.90 2.01
C ASN A 159 0.95 -2.61 2.45
N THR A 160 1.43 -2.51 3.69
CA THR A 160 2.10 -1.31 4.23
C THR A 160 3.57 -1.51 4.55
N PHE A 161 4.06 -2.75 4.60
CA PHE A 161 5.41 -3.05 5.05
C PHE A 161 6.11 -3.99 4.08
N PHE A 162 7.29 -3.58 3.64
CA PHE A 162 8.09 -4.30 2.65
C PHE A 162 9.50 -4.50 3.19
N LYS A 163 9.99 -5.75 3.11
CA LYS A 163 11.33 -6.12 3.54
C LYS A 163 12.09 -6.77 2.40
N TYR A 164 13.25 -6.21 2.08
CA TYR A 164 14.16 -6.70 1.06
C TYR A 164 15.48 -7.09 1.70
N GLU A 165 16.11 -8.13 1.15
CA GLU A 165 17.47 -8.52 1.50
C GLU A 165 18.32 -8.49 0.25
N LEU A 166 19.50 -7.94 0.42
CA LEU A 166 20.49 -7.79 -0.64
C LEU A 166 21.87 -7.99 -0.04
N GLU A 167 22.81 -8.42 -0.86
CA GLU A 167 24.20 -8.54 -0.47
C GLU A 167 25.00 -7.45 -1.17
N LEU A 168 25.77 -6.69 -0.38
CA LEU A 168 26.71 -5.69 -0.88
C LEU A 168 28.13 -6.22 -0.79
N THR A 169 28.90 -6.08 -1.85
CA THR A 169 30.35 -6.30 -1.82
C THR A 169 31.08 -5.02 -2.23
N PHE A 170 31.97 -4.56 -1.36
CA PHE A 170 32.75 -3.35 -1.55
C PHE A 170 34.16 -3.70 -2.03
N ASN A 171 34.53 -3.26 -3.24
CA ASN A 171 35.81 -3.67 -3.85
C ASN A 171 37.00 -2.81 -3.40
N THR A 172 36.75 -1.58 -2.96
CA THR A 172 37.78 -0.62 -2.56
C THR A 172 37.53 -0.10 -1.15
N PRO A 173 38.56 0.20 -0.35
CA PRO A 173 38.37 0.79 0.96
C PRO A 173 37.93 2.26 0.89
N GLY A 174 37.42 2.76 2.02
CA GLY A 174 37.03 4.15 2.24
C GLY A 174 35.53 4.35 2.42
N GLU A 175 35.09 5.59 2.29
CA GLU A 175 33.72 6.00 2.59
C GLU A 175 32.77 5.76 1.41
N TYR A 176 31.70 5.01 1.66
CA TYR A 176 30.59 4.74 0.73
C TYR A 176 29.33 5.42 1.23
N THR A 177 28.85 6.40 0.48
CA THR A 177 27.52 6.97 0.68
C THR A 177 26.54 6.17 -0.18
N ILE A 178 25.52 5.60 0.45
CA ILE A 178 24.44 4.85 -0.20
C ILE A 178 23.13 5.56 0.06
N LYS A 179 22.39 5.79 -1.02
CA LYS A 179 21.14 6.53 -1.03
C LYS A 179 20.04 5.65 -1.62
N PRO A 180 19.28 4.91 -0.79
CA PRO A 180 18.05 4.27 -1.24
C PRO A 180 16.98 5.31 -1.58
N PHE A 181 16.54 5.27 -2.82
CA PHE A 181 15.34 5.93 -3.32
C PHE A 181 14.24 4.90 -3.47
N VAL A 182 13.06 5.23 -2.97
CA VAL A 182 11.87 4.38 -3.05
C VAL A 182 10.78 5.17 -3.73
N GLY A 183 10.19 4.61 -4.78
CA GLY A 183 9.16 5.29 -5.57
C GLY A 183 7.97 4.40 -5.90
N THR A 184 6.78 4.98 -5.85
CA THR A 184 5.53 4.37 -6.39
C THR A 184 4.61 5.47 -6.92
N ASP A 185 4.19 5.37 -8.17
CA ASP A 185 3.14 6.21 -8.79
C ASP A 185 3.25 7.73 -8.50
N GLY A 186 4.48 8.28 -8.56
CA GLY A 186 4.76 9.71 -8.35
C GLY A 186 5.06 10.14 -6.91
N LEU A 187 5.02 9.23 -5.94
CA LEU A 187 5.45 9.45 -4.56
C LEU A 187 6.84 8.86 -4.35
N ASN A 188 7.77 9.65 -3.84
CA ASN A 188 9.17 9.27 -3.67
C ASN A 188 9.66 9.58 -2.27
N SER A 189 10.53 8.71 -1.74
CA SER A 189 11.32 8.97 -0.54
C SER A 189 12.78 8.66 -0.81
N MET A 190 13.65 9.39 -0.11
CA MET A 190 15.09 9.16 -0.12
C MET A 190 15.61 9.17 1.31
N VAL A 191 16.48 8.21 1.61
CA VAL A 191 17.33 8.22 2.81
C VAL A 191 18.78 8.16 2.37
N GLN A 192 19.66 8.80 3.13
CA GLN A 192 21.10 8.74 2.90
C GLN A 192 21.75 8.05 4.11
N GLN A 193 22.58 7.05 3.83
CA GLN A 193 23.45 6.44 4.83
C GLN A 193 24.88 6.37 4.33
N THR A 194 25.82 6.46 5.26
CA THR A 194 27.24 6.41 4.95
C THR A 194 27.91 5.29 5.71
N PHE A 195 28.66 4.46 4.98
CA PHE A 195 29.39 3.31 5.49
C PHE A 195 30.88 3.56 5.32
N ASN A 196 31.66 3.25 6.36
CA ASN A 196 33.12 3.31 6.30
C ASN A 196 33.66 1.89 6.14
N ILE A 197 34.29 1.63 5.00
CA ILE A 197 34.82 0.31 4.64
C ILE A 197 36.33 0.31 4.84
N ARG A 198 36.84 -0.69 5.56
CA ARG A 198 38.28 -0.89 5.81
C ARG A 198 38.88 -1.94 4.89
#